data_AF-A0A6A6XWU2-F1
#
_entry.id   AF-A0A6A6XWU2-F1
#
_cell.length_a   1.000
_cell.length_b   1.000
_cell.length_c   1.000
_cell.angle_alpha   90.00
_cell.angle_beta   90.00
_cell.angle_gamma   90.00
#
_symmetry.space_group_name_H-M   'P 1'
#
loop_
_entity.id
_entity.type
_entity.pdbx_description
1 polymer ?
#
loop_
_entity_poly.entity_id
_entity_poly.type
_entity_poly.pdbx_seq_one_letter_code
_entity_poly.pdbx_strand_id
1 'polypeptide(L)'
;MSFKVAIAGITSNLAQFIVTELLSRHTNIHISGSSRNPSKLSPAFKDSRITLFKSEPFDASSLRTLIHGADVVICCYFADNHTMVEGQKLLIDLCEDEGVPRYIASDYTVDFRGLNFGDTPIKDPMKHVQAYLETRKVVKGVHILVGMFMETFWTAFGMLDVEAKRFSYWGDGTEVWEMTSIRGVAAYVSAVASDAQAVGFFKFCGDSKSMLGIAHELEIVYGSKLTLENYEAIGTITPMQRMLENIGLGSELDNGKYPDVKSETIREFLEARTMTQLVKGDNNVQAQINLALA
;
A
#
# COMPACT_ATOMS: atom_id res chain seq x y z
N MET A 1 13.25 -18.67 -19.10
CA MET A 1 12.70 -19.30 -17.88
C MET A 1 11.45 -18.52 -17.49
N SER A 2 10.38 -19.23 -17.14
CA SER A 2 9.16 -18.60 -16.62
C SER A 2 9.40 -18.15 -15.18
N PHE A 3 9.02 -16.92 -14.84
CA PHE A 3 9.14 -16.38 -13.48
C PHE A 3 7.75 -16.34 -12.84
N LYS A 4 7.57 -16.94 -11.67
CA LYS A 4 6.27 -17.13 -11.04
C LYS A 4 6.09 -16.23 -9.82
N VAL A 5 5.09 -15.35 -9.89
CA VAL A 5 4.67 -14.48 -8.79
C VAL A 5 3.38 -15.02 -8.19
N ALA A 6 3.39 -15.37 -6.90
CA ALA A 6 2.19 -15.72 -6.18
C ALA A 6 1.66 -14.50 -5.42
N ILE A 7 0.36 -14.19 -5.52
CA ILE A 7 -0.27 -13.02 -4.89
C ILE A 7 -1.40 -13.49 -3.98
N ALA A 8 -1.18 -13.35 -2.67
CA ALA A 8 -2.20 -13.57 -1.65
C ALA A 8 -3.08 -12.31 -1.50
N GLY A 9 -4.40 -12.47 -1.63
CA GLY A 9 -5.33 -11.33 -1.63
C GLY A 9 -5.41 -10.62 -2.98
N ILE A 10 -5.45 -11.37 -4.09
CA ILE A 10 -5.40 -10.83 -5.45
C ILE A 10 -6.61 -9.94 -5.80
N THR A 11 -7.69 -10.04 -5.04
CA THR A 11 -8.90 -9.21 -5.19
C THR A 11 -8.74 -7.80 -4.64
N SER A 12 -7.72 -7.50 -3.84
CA SER A 12 -7.52 -6.17 -3.29
C SER A 12 -7.29 -5.13 -4.39
N ASN A 13 -7.65 -3.87 -4.12
CA ASN A 13 -7.46 -2.78 -5.08
C ASN A 13 -5.98 -2.67 -5.51
N LEU A 14 -5.06 -2.78 -4.55
CA LEU A 14 -3.62 -2.74 -4.82
C LEU A 14 -3.18 -3.92 -5.69
N ALA A 15 -3.58 -5.15 -5.35
CA ALA A 15 -3.18 -6.33 -6.11
C ALA A 15 -3.64 -6.29 -7.58
N GLN A 16 -4.82 -5.72 -7.86
CA GLN A 16 -5.30 -5.56 -9.23
C GLN A 16 -4.38 -4.66 -10.07
N PHE A 17 -3.87 -3.58 -9.49
CA PHE A 17 -2.86 -2.75 -10.15
C PHE A 17 -1.51 -3.45 -10.26
N ILE A 18 -1.06 -4.18 -9.23
CA ILE A 18 0.19 -4.97 -9.28
C ILE A 18 0.14 -5.97 -10.44
N VAL A 19 -0.97 -6.69 -10.60
CA VAL A 19 -1.18 -7.65 -11.70
C VAL A 19 -1.07 -6.94 -13.04
N THR A 20 -1.68 -5.76 -13.19
CA THR A 20 -1.63 -4.97 -14.42
C THR A 20 -0.19 -4.53 -14.75
N GLU A 21 0.56 -4.04 -13.76
CA GLU A 21 1.95 -3.64 -13.92
C GLU A 21 2.85 -4.84 -14.29
N LEU A 22 2.72 -5.97 -13.59
CA LEU A 22 3.49 -7.18 -13.89
C LEU A 22 3.24 -7.68 -15.31
N LEU A 23 1.98 -7.73 -15.74
CA LEU A 23 1.61 -8.24 -17.06
C LEU A 23 1.99 -7.31 -18.21
N SER A 24 1.98 -5.99 -17.98
CA SER A 24 2.30 -4.99 -19.00
C SER A 24 3.81 -4.81 -19.20
N ARG A 25 4.60 -4.95 -18.14
CA ARG A 25 6.06 -4.76 -18.18
C ARG A 25 6.85 -6.04 -18.44
N HIS A 26 6.29 -7.21 -18.12
CA HIS A 26 7.03 -8.47 -18.17
C HIS A 26 6.25 -9.55 -18.92
N THR A 27 6.81 -10.00 -20.05
CA THR A 27 6.21 -11.03 -20.90
C THR A 27 6.41 -12.45 -20.35
N ASN A 28 7.41 -12.65 -19.49
CA ASN A 28 7.80 -13.95 -18.92
C ASN A 28 7.24 -14.23 -17.51
N ILE A 29 6.51 -13.28 -16.91
CA ILE A 29 5.91 -13.45 -15.59
C ILE A 29 4.58 -14.18 -15.69
N HIS A 30 4.43 -15.22 -14.86
CA HIS A 30 3.17 -15.92 -14.62
C HIS A 30 2.71 -15.65 -13.20
N ILE A 31 1.40 -15.46 -13.03
CA ILE A 31 0.81 -15.03 -11.76
C ILE A 31 -0.07 -16.15 -11.23
N SER A 32 0.14 -16.53 -9.97
CA SER A 32 -0.79 -17.36 -9.21
C SER A 32 -1.54 -16.49 -8.22
N GLY A 33 -2.85 -16.42 -8.34
CA GLY A 33 -3.70 -15.49 -7.60
C GLY A 33 -4.65 -16.16 -6.63
N SER A 34 -4.74 -15.60 -5.44
CA SER A 34 -5.59 -16.11 -4.36
C SER A 34 -6.88 -15.28 -4.25
N SER A 35 -8.04 -15.91 -4.44
CA SER A 35 -9.35 -15.26 -4.31
C SER A 35 -10.37 -16.18 -3.64
N ARG A 36 -11.14 -15.65 -2.69
CA ARG A 36 -12.25 -16.39 -2.05
C ARG A 36 -13.37 -16.72 -3.03
N ASN A 37 -13.52 -15.88 -4.05
CA ASN A 37 -14.52 -16.05 -5.10
C ASN A 37 -13.94 -15.66 -6.48
N PRO A 38 -13.18 -16.56 -7.12
CA PRO A 38 -12.50 -16.28 -8.39
C PRO A 38 -13.45 -15.91 -9.53
N SER A 39 -14.70 -16.39 -9.51
CA SER A 39 -15.69 -16.12 -10.57
C SER A 39 -16.19 -14.67 -10.59
N LYS A 40 -15.88 -13.88 -9.55
CA LYS A 40 -16.24 -12.45 -9.46
C LYS A 40 -15.10 -11.51 -9.88
N LEU A 41 -13.95 -12.05 -10.28
CA LEU A 41 -12.82 -11.23 -10.70
C LEU A 41 -13.09 -10.59 -12.08
N SER A 42 -12.55 -9.39 -12.28
CA SER A 42 -12.75 -8.61 -13.50
C SER A 42 -12.18 -9.33 -14.74
N PRO A 43 -12.63 -9.00 -15.96
CA PRO A 43 -12.10 -9.61 -17.20
C PRO A 43 -10.58 -9.48 -17.37
N ALA A 44 -9.93 -8.52 -16.71
CA ALA A 44 -8.47 -8.38 -16.70
C ALA A 44 -7.74 -9.63 -16.17
N PHE A 45 -8.44 -10.48 -15.40
CA PHE A 45 -7.91 -11.75 -14.89
C PHE A 45 -8.03 -12.93 -15.85
N LYS A 46 -8.47 -12.71 -17.11
CA LYS A 46 -8.55 -13.75 -18.16
C LYS A 46 -7.26 -13.91 -18.97
N ASP A 47 -6.19 -13.19 -18.64
CA ASP A 47 -4.88 -13.37 -19.27
C ASP A 47 -4.37 -14.80 -19.04
N SER A 48 -3.83 -15.44 -20.09
CA SER A 48 -3.34 -16.83 -20.03
C SER A 48 -2.17 -17.03 -19.06
N ARG A 49 -1.51 -15.94 -18.63
CA ARG A 49 -0.44 -15.95 -17.62
C ARG A 49 -0.97 -15.97 -16.19
N ILE A 50 -2.27 -15.80 -15.96
CA ILE A 50 -2.88 -15.82 -14.64
C ILE A 50 -3.52 -17.18 -14.37
N THR A 51 -3.16 -17.80 -13.24
CA THR A 51 -3.86 -18.96 -12.68
C THR A 51 -4.49 -18.56 -11.34
N LEU A 52 -5.80 -18.76 -11.20
CA LEU A 52 -6.53 -18.37 -9.99
C LEU A 52 -6.86 -19.60 -9.14
N PHE A 53 -6.63 -19.47 -7.84
CA PHE A 53 -6.94 -20.48 -6.83
C PHE A 53 -7.95 -19.93 -5.84
N LYS A 54 -8.87 -20.79 -5.41
CA LYS A 54 -9.67 -20.51 -4.24
C LYS A 54 -8.81 -20.72 -2.99
N SER A 55 -8.65 -19.69 -2.18
CA SER A 55 -7.86 -19.75 -0.95
C SER A 55 -8.42 -18.83 0.12
N GLU A 56 -8.20 -19.20 1.37
CA GLU A 56 -8.50 -18.38 2.54
C GLU A 56 -7.20 -18.13 3.35
N PRO A 57 -7.08 -17.03 4.12
CA PRO A 57 -5.84 -16.68 4.85
C PRO A 57 -5.34 -17.70 5.88
N PHE A 58 -6.19 -18.64 6.29
CA PHE A 58 -5.87 -19.65 7.31
C PHE A 58 -5.97 -21.10 6.79
N ASP A 59 -6.13 -21.28 5.47
CA ASP A 59 -6.18 -22.61 4.87
C ASP A 59 -4.82 -22.98 4.26
N ALA A 60 -4.01 -23.68 5.05
CA ALA A 60 -2.65 -24.05 4.69
C ALA A 60 -2.57 -24.85 3.38
N SER A 61 -3.56 -25.67 3.06
CA SER A 61 -3.56 -26.50 1.85
C SER A 61 -3.74 -25.66 0.58
N SER A 62 -4.73 -24.73 0.60
CA SER A 62 -4.93 -23.84 -0.53
C SER A 62 -3.83 -22.80 -0.68
N LEU A 63 -3.26 -22.31 0.44
CA LEU A 63 -2.09 -21.43 0.41
C LEU A 63 -0.84 -22.13 -0.13
N ARG A 64 -0.59 -23.40 0.23
CA ARG A 64 0.53 -24.18 -0.34
C ARG A 64 0.36 -24.33 -1.86
N THR A 65 -0.86 -24.61 -2.31
CA THR A 65 -1.19 -24.67 -3.75
C THR A 65 -0.91 -23.33 -4.46
N LEU A 66 -1.28 -22.21 -3.83
CA LEU A 66 -1.05 -20.87 -4.37
C LEU A 66 0.44 -20.58 -4.60
N ILE A 67 1.30 -20.92 -3.63
CA ILE A 67 2.71 -20.54 -3.63
C ILE A 67 3.63 -21.56 -4.30
N HIS A 68 3.14 -22.76 -4.60
CA HIS A 68 3.98 -23.85 -5.10
C HIS A 68 4.81 -23.44 -6.32
N GLY A 69 6.14 -23.56 -6.22
CA GLY A 69 7.08 -23.18 -7.28
C GLY A 69 7.12 -21.67 -7.58
N ALA A 70 6.68 -20.81 -6.68
CA ALA A 70 6.79 -19.36 -6.82
C ALA A 70 8.24 -18.88 -6.58
N ASP A 71 8.68 -17.93 -7.38
CA ASP A 71 9.96 -17.22 -7.20
C ASP A 71 9.82 -16.07 -6.19
N VAL A 72 8.60 -15.57 -5.99
CA VAL A 72 8.27 -14.56 -4.98
C VAL A 72 6.79 -14.65 -4.63
N VAL A 73 6.50 -14.47 -3.33
CA VAL A 73 5.13 -14.33 -2.82
C VAL A 73 4.89 -12.89 -2.40
N ILE A 74 3.79 -12.30 -2.88
CA ILE A 74 3.33 -10.96 -2.52
C ILE A 74 2.10 -11.11 -1.63
N CYS A 75 2.16 -10.54 -0.42
CA CYS A 75 1.00 -10.41 0.42
C CYS A 75 0.33 -9.06 0.18
N CYS A 76 -0.98 -9.10 -0.11
CA CYS A 76 -1.85 -7.92 -0.22
C CYS A 76 -3.03 -8.03 0.76
N TYR A 77 -2.78 -8.56 1.95
CA TYR A 77 -3.79 -8.60 3.01
C TYR A 77 -4.02 -7.21 3.58
N PHE A 78 -5.30 -6.90 3.78
CA PHE A 78 -5.75 -5.72 4.52
C PHE A 78 -7.00 -6.13 5.29
N ALA A 79 -6.80 -6.45 6.56
CA ALA A 79 -7.78 -7.07 7.45
C ALA A 79 -7.52 -6.64 8.91
N ASP A 80 -8.20 -7.27 9.86
CA ASP A 80 -7.95 -7.08 11.30
C ASP A 80 -6.51 -7.48 11.69
N ASN A 81 -6.05 -6.97 12.83
CA ASN A 81 -4.68 -7.22 13.32
C ASN A 81 -4.34 -8.70 13.47
N HIS A 82 -5.29 -9.56 13.88
CA HIS A 82 -5.03 -10.98 14.01
C HIS A 82 -4.75 -11.61 12.63
N THR A 83 -5.57 -11.32 11.63
CA THR A 83 -5.35 -11.77 10.25
C THR A 83 -4.06 -11.19 9.65
N MET A 84 -3.78 -9.91 9.90
CA MET A 84 -2.56 -9.25 9.43
C MET A 84 -1.29 -9.86 10.01
N VAL A 85 -1.33 -10.45 11.21
CA VAL A 85 -0.19 -11.17 11.79
C VAL A 85 -0.22 -12.65 11.44
N GLU A 86 -1.22 -13.38 11.91
CA GLU A 86 -1.22 -14.84 11.89
C GLU A 86 -1.43 -15.41 10.47
N GLY A 87 -2.19 -14.72 9.63
CA GLY A 87 -2.35 -15.11 8.22
C GLY A 87 -1.04 -14.95 7.43
N GLN A 88 -0.29 -13.86 7.69
CA GLN A 88 1.03 -13.67 7.08
C GLN A 88 2.05 -14.69 7.61
N LYS A 89 2.07 -14.96 8.92
CA LYS A 89 2.97 -15.97 9.51
C LYS A 89 2.78 -17.35 8.88
N LEU A 90 1.53 -17.80 8.74
CA LEU A 90 1.24 -19.08 8.08
C LEU A 90 1.78 -19.08 6.63
N LEU A 91 1.55 -18.01 5.88
CA LEU A 91 2.05 -17.91 4.51
C LEU A 91 3.59 -17.92 4.45
N ILE A 92 4.25 -17.27 5.40
CA ILE A 92 5.72 -17.25 5.54
C ILE A 92 6.27 -18.65 5.85
N ASP A 93 5.62 -19.39 6.76
CA ASP A 93 6.03 -20.76 7.08
C ASP A 93 5.92 -21.68 5.87
N LEU A 94 4.84 -21.54 5.09
CA LEU A 94 4.68 -22.28 3.84
C LEU A 94 5.74 -21.87 2.80
N CYS A 95 6.12 -20.59 2.73
CA CYS A 95 7.21 -20.14 1.85
C CYS A 95 8.54 -20.78 2.23
N GLU A 96 8.85 -20.84 3.53
CA GLU A 96 10.05 -21.51 4.05
C GLU A 96 10.05 -23.00 3.70
N ASP A 97 8.93 -23.69 3.92
CA ASP A 97 8.77 -25.12 3.63
C ASP A 97 8.91 -25.45 2.14
N GLU A 98 8.31 -24.63 1.26
CA GLU A 98 8.33 -24.82 -0.20
C GLU A 98 9.61 -24.27 -0.86
N GLY A 99 10.50 -23.65 -0.07
CA GLY A 99 11.75 -23.08 -0.56
C GLY A 99 11.57 -21.83 -1.43
N VAL A 100 10.49 -21.07 -1.23
CA VAL A 100 10.28 -19.79 -1.91
C VAL A 100 11.32 -18.79 -1.41
N PRO A 101 12.11 -18.15 -2.29
CA PRO A 101 13.27 -17.38 -1.85
C PRO A 101 12.91 -16.02 -1.26
N ARG A 102 11.76 -15.43 -1.64
CA ARG A 102 11.38 -14.07 -1.23
C ARG A 102 9.89 -13.94 -0.91
N TYR A 103 9.61 -13.12 0.11
CA TYR A 103 8.27 -12.78 0.56
C TYR A 103 8.14 -11.26 0.71
N ILE A 104 7.26 -10.65 -0.09
CA ILE A 104 6.89 -9.24 0.02
C ILE A 104 5.74 -9.14 1.03
N ALA A 105 6.05 -8.56 2.19
CA ALA A 105 5.11 -8.40 3.30
C ALA A 105 4.07 -7.32 2.99
N SER A 106 2.88 -7.45 3.58
CA SER A 106 1.78 -6.49 3.42
C SER A 106 1.99 -5.25 4.31
N ASP A 107 3.08 -4.53 4.05
CA ASP A 107 3.46 -3.34 4.83
C ASP A 107 2.87 -2.07 4.23
N TYR A 108 3.15 -1.81 2.94
CA TYR A 108 2.75 -0.66 2.12
C TYR A 108 2.37 0.58 2.95
N THR A 109 3.33 1.13 3.70
CA THR A 109 3.03 2.21 4.66
C THR A 109 4.24 3.10 4.92
N VAL A 110 4.10 4.00 5.88
CA VAL A 110 5.19 4.83 6.43
C VAL A 110 6.27 3.98 7.10
N ASP A 111 7.43 4.55 7.44
CA ASP A 111 8.50 3.79 8.10
C ASP A 111 8.17 3.47 9.57
N PHE A 112 7.66 2.27 9.80
CA PHE A 112 7.24 1.80 11.12
C PHE A 112 8.41 1.36 12.03
N ARG A 113 9.64 1.30 11.52
CA ARG A 113 10.77 0.69 12.26
C ARG A 113 11.18 1.50 13.48
N GLY A 114 10.98 2.82 13.44
CA GLY A 114 11.26 3.72 14.55
C GLY A 114 10.19 3.73 15.66
N LEU A 115 9.05 3.06 15.45
CA LEU A 115 7.92 3.07 16.39
C LEU A 115 8.12 2.04 17.50
N ASN A 116 7.66 2.35 18.71
CA ASN A 116 7.43 1.34 19.74
C ASN A 116 6.07 0.67 19.52
N PHE A 117 5.91 -0.55 20.06
CA PHE A 117 4.60 -1.19 20.09
C PHE A 117 3.61 -0.32 20.84
N GLY A 118 2.40 -0.17 20.29
CA GLY A 118 1.35 0.66 20.86
C GLY A 118 1.45 2.15 20.54
N ASP A 119 2.57 2.65 19.98
CA ASP A 119 2.62 4.02 19.46
C ASP A 119 1.57 4.16 18.35
N THR A 120 1.57 3.21 17.41
CA THR A 120 0.55 3.08 16.36
C THR A 120 0.03 1.64 16.28
N PRO A 121 -1.02 1.26 17.03
CA PRO A 121 -1.50 -0.13 17.09
C PRO A 121 -1.85 -0.76 15.73
N ILE A 122 -2.24 0.06 14.75
CA ILE A 122 -2.52 -0.39 13.38
C ILE A 122 -1.24 -0.73 12.57
N LYS A 123 -0.05 -0.42 13.09
CA LYS A 123 1.27 -0.73 12.50
C LYS A 123 2.03 -1.81 13.26
N ASP A 124 1.59 -2.16 14.47
CA ASP A 124 2.16 -3.27 15.24
C ASP A 124 2.19 -4.60 14.48
N PRO A 125 1.19 -4.95 13.63
CA PRO A 125 1.28 -6.15 12.81
C PRO A 125 2.53 -6.23 11.93
N MET A 126 2.93 -5.13 11.29
CA MET A 126 4.11 -5.08 10.43
C MET A 126 5.39 -5.37 11.22
N LYS A 127 5.49 -4.88 12.45
CA LYS A 127 6.62 -5.18 13.35
C LYS A 127 6.69 -6.66 13.70
N HIS A 128 5.55 -7.29 14.00
CA HIS A 128 5.50 -8.73 14.27
C HIS A 128 5.88 -9.56 13.06
N VAL A 129 5.41 -9.19 11.86
CA VAL A 129 5.70 -9.90 10.61
C VAL A 129 7.17 -9.74 10.21
N GLN A 130 7.74 -8.53 10.34
CA GLN A 130 9.17 -8.29 10.14
C GLN A 130 10.00 -9.20 11.04
N ALA A 131 9.76 -9.17 12.36
CA ALA A 131 10.50 -9.99 13.31
C ALA A 131 10.35 -11.49 13.02
N TYR A 132 9.18 -11.93 12.54
CA TYR A 132 8.95 -13.32 12.17
C TYR A 132 9.76 -13.74 10.94
N LEU A 133 9.77 -12.92 9.89
CA LEU A 133 10.59 -13.15 8.68
C LEU A 133 12.08 -13.24 9.00
N GLU A 134 12.58 -12.43 9.93
CA GLU A 134 13.99 -12.46 10.37
C GLU A 134 14.39 -13.80 11.02
N THR A 135 13.43 -14.58 11.52
CA THR A 135 13.69 -15.92 12.06
C THR A 135 13.74 -17.03 10.98
N ARG A 136 13.48 -16.71 9.71
CA ARG A 136 13.45 -17.65 8.59
C ARG A 136 14.83 -17.79 7.93
N LYS A 137 15.17 -19.02 7.48
CA LYS A 137 16.49 -19.33 6.92
C LYS A 137 16.49 -19.25 5.40
N VAL A 138 15.43 -19.74 4.77
CA VAL A 138 15.29 -19.83 3.32
C VAL A 138 14.62 -18.59 2.77
N VAL A 139 13.37 -18.34 3.16
CA VAL A 139 12.61 -17.19 2.64
C VAL A 139 13.16 -15.88 3.23
N LYS A 140 13.37 -14.88 2.35
CA LYS A 140 13.83 -13.55 2.75
C LYS A 140 12.70 -12.54 2.68
N GLY A 141 12.61 -11.70 3.72
CA GLY A 141 11.65 -10.61 3.80
C GLY A 141 11.98 -9.48 2.84
N VAL A 142 10.94 -8.94 2.22
CA VAL A 142 10.97 -7.73 1.41
C VAL A 142 9.88 -6.80 1.96
N HIS A 143 10.29 -5.62 2.39
CA HIS A 143 9.43 -4.65 3.06
C HIS A 143 9.39 -3.37 2.22
N ILE A 144 8.21 -3.03 1.70
CA ILE A 144 8.03 -1.90 0.78
C ILE A 144 7.25 -0.81 1.50
N LEU A 145 7.92 0.29 1.80
CA LEU A 145 7.41 1.45 2.50
C LEU A 145 7.14 2.56 1.49
N VAL A 146 5.93 3.11 1.47
CA VAL A 146 5.44 4.01 0.41
C VAL A 146 4.83 5.32 0.93
N GLY A 147 4.95 5.55 2.24
CA GLY A 147 4.35 6.70 2.89
C GLY A 147 2.83 6.53 3.01
N MET A 148 2.11 7.63 2.81
CA MET A 148 0.64 7.65 2.81
C MET A 148 0.09 7.42 1.39
N PHE A 149 -0.95 6.60 1.26
CA PHE A 149 -1.66 6.49 -0.02
C PHE A 149 -2.38 7.80 -0.31
N MET A 150 -2.20 8.36 -1.51
CA MET A 150 -2.91 9.58 -1.92
C MET A 150 -4.42 9.42 -1.81
N GLU A 151 -4.95 8.25 -2.20
CA GLU A 151 -6.36 7.92 -2.06
C GLU A 151 -6.85 7.98 -0.60
N THR A 152 -6.05 7.44 0.33
CA THR A 152 -6.37 7.46 1.76
C THR A 152 -6.29 8.86 2.33
N PHE A 153 -5.30 9.66 1.93
CA PHE A 153 -5.15 11.04 2.36
C PHE A 153 -6.42 11.87 2.12
N TRP A 154 -7.01 11.79 0.93
CA TRP A 154 -8.20 12.60 0.59
C TRP A 154 -9.50 12.11 1.24
N THR A 155 -9.56 10.86 1.67
CA THR A 155 -10.81 10.21 2.09
C THR A 155 -10.90 10.00 3.60
N ALA A 156 -9.79 9.70 4.26
CA ALA A 156 -9.78 9.29 5.66
C ALA A 156 -9.82 10.44 6.66
N PHE A 157 -9.35 11.63 6.26
CA PHE A 157 -9.06 12.73 7.18
C PHE A 157 -10.06 13.88 7.13
N GLY A 158 -10.97 13.89 6.14
CA GLY A 158 -11.97 14.96 6.02
C GLY A 158 -11.37 16.34 5.76
N MET A 159 -10.14 16.41 5.23
CA MET A 159 -9.42 17.68 5.03
C MET A 159 -10.07 18.59 3.99
N LEU A 160 -10.76 18.03 2.99
CA LEU A 160 -11.35 18.80 1.90
C LEU A 160 -12.88 18.80 2.02
N ASP A 161 -13.44 19.99 2.21
CA ASP A 161 -14.88 20.25 2.15
C ASP A 161 -15.18 20.99 0.83
N VAL A 162 -15.63 20.23 -0.16
CA VAL A 162 -15.85 20.73 -1.53
C VAL A 162 -16.98 21.75 -1.59
N GLU A 163 -18.04 21.56 -0.79
CA GLU A 163 -19.21 22.46 -0.78
C GLU A 163 -18.88 23.78 -0.09
N ALA A 164 -18.21 23.71 1.07
CA ALA A 164 -17.77 24.91 1.80
C ALA A 164 -16.53 25.57 1.17
N LYS A 165 -15.93 24.97 0.13
CA LYS A 165 -14.66 25.39 -0.48
C LYS A 165 -13.56 25.59 0.54
N ARG A 166 -13.43 24.63 1.44
CA ARG A 166 -12.50 24.68 2.56
C ARG A 166 -11.50 23.54 2.49
N PHE A 167 -10.24 23.86 2.77
CA PHE A 167 -9.19 22.89 2.96
C PHE A 167 -8.57 23.07 4.34
N SER A 168 -8.77 22.07 5.18
CA SER A 168 -8.40 22.11 6.57
C SER A 168 -7.13 21.31 6.82
N TYR A 169 -6.28 21.82 7.69
CA TYR A 169 -4.97 21.24 8.02
C TYR A 169 -4.69 21.40 9.52
N TRP A 170 -3.69 20.68 10.02
CA TRP A 170 -3.22 20.79 11.40
C TRP A 170 -1.84 21.44 11.44
N GLY A 171 -1.42 21.90 12.63
CA GLY A 171 -0.12 22.53 12.81
C GLY A 171 -0.02 23.86 12.06
N ASP A 172 1.12 24.20 11.49
CA ASP A 172 1.27 25.45 10.72
C ASP A 172 1.09 25.26 9.20
N GLY A 173 0.86 24.00 8.77
CA GLY A 173 0.63 23.62 7.39
C GLY A 173 1.93 23.49 6.58
N THR A 174 3.10 23.62 7.22
CA THR A 174 4.41 23.43 6.61
C THR A 174 4.94 21.99 6.73
N GLU A 175 4.27 21.17 7.54
CA GLU A 175 4.57 19.75 7.71
C GLU A 175 4.46 19.01 6.38
N VAL A 176 5.49 18.23 6.03
CA VAL A 176 5.60 17.57 4.72
C VAL A 176 4.91 16.20 4.76
N TRP A 177 4.02 15.97 3.80
CA TRP A 177 3.36 14.69 3.58
C TRP A 177 4.01 13.97 2.42
N GLU A 178 4.61 12.82 2.71
CA GLU A 178 5.17 11.90 1.72
C GLU A 178 4.09 10.92 1.26
N MET A 179 3.73 11.00 -0.02
CA MET A 179 2.58 10.28 -0.55
C MET A 179 2.90 9.54 -1.84
N THR A 180 2.23 8.41 -2.02
CA THR A 180 2.31 7.62 -3.25
C THR A 180 0.90 7.17 -3.61
N SER A 181 0.51 7.29 -4.88
CA SER A 181 -0.80 6.78 -5.31
C SER A 181 -0.80 5.25 -5.34
N ILE A 182 -1.97 4.62 -5.29
CA ILE A 182 -2.07 3.15 -5.39
C ILE A 182 -1.44 2.59 -6.67
N ARG A 183 -1.45 3.37 -7.76
CA ARG A 183 -0.79 3.02 -9.04
C ARG A 183 0.73 3.09 -8.90
N GLY A 184 1.26 4.16 -8.30
CA GLY A 184 2.67 4.30 -8.00
C GLY A 184 3.18 3.16 -7.11
N VAL A 185 2.44 2.84 -6.04
CA VAL A 185 2.74 1.70 -5.15
C VAL A 185 2.78 0.40 -5.96
N ALA A 186 1.76 0.12 -6.77
CA ALA A 186 1.74 -1.08 -7.58
C ALA A 186 2.93 -1.19 -8.55
N ALA A 187 3.35 -0.08 -9.14
CA ALA A 187 4.50 -0.03 -10.03
C ALA A 187 5.81 -0.33 -9.29
N TYR A 188 6.01 0.23 -8.08
CA TYR A 188 7.17 -0.10 -7.24
C TYR A 188 7.15 -1.56 -6.79
N VAL A 189 6.00 -2.07 -6.34
CA VAL A 189 5.86 -3.47 -5.92
C VAL A 189 6.14 -4.42 -7.09
N SER A 190 5.64 -4.10 -8.28
CA SER A 190 5.90 -4.90 -9.50
C SER A 190 7.39 -4.91 -9.87
N ALA A 191 8.07 -3.77 -9.78
CA ALA A 191 9.50 -3.67 -10.05
C ALA A 191 10.33 -4.48 -9.04
N VAL A 192 10.04 -4.33 -7.73
CA VAL A 192 10.71 -5.07 -6.66
C VAL A 192 10.43 -6.58 -6.72
N ALA A 193 9.20 -6.97 -7.05
CA ALA A 193 8.85 -8.38 -7.22
C ALA A 193 9.63 -9.03 -8.38
N SER A 194 9.90 -8.27 -9.45
CA SER A 194 10.58 -8.76 -10.64
C SER A 194 12.12 -8.74 -10.52
N ASP A 195 12.66 -7.99 -9.55
CA ASP A 195 14.09 -8.03 -9.19
C ASP A 195 14.37 -9.21 -8.26
N ALA A 196 14.99 -10.27 -8.79
CA ALA A 196 15.32 -11.47 -8.05
C ALA A 196 16.29 -11.25 -6.87
N GLN A 197 17.03 -10.14 -6.84
CA GLN A 197 17.99 -9.82 -5.77
C GLN A 197 17.40 -8.90 -4.70
N ALA A 198 16.20 -8.35 -4.91
CA ALA A 198 15.61 -7.40 -3.99
C ALA A 198 15.18 -8.08 -2.68
N VAL A 199 15.89 -7.78 -1.59
CA VAL A 199 15.62 -8.22 -0.22
C VAL A 199 15.83 -7.07 0.76
N GLY A 200 15.13 -7.10 1.90
CA GLY A 200 15.19 -6.05 2.92
C GLY A 200 14.19 -4.93 2.68
N PHE A 201 14.54 -3.72 3.14
CA PHE A 201 13.65 -2.55 3.11
C PHE A 201 13.84 -1.71 1.85
N PHE A 202 12.72 -1.24 1.30
CA PHE A 202 12.67 -0.29 0.20
C PHE A 202 11.72 0.85 0.56
N LYS A 203 12.17 2.09 0.39
CA LYS A 203 11.39 3.30 0.62
C LYS A 203 11.14 4.03 -0.69
N PHE A 204 9.88 4.22 -1.05
CA PHE A 204 9.51 4.94 -2.26
C PHE A 204 8.53 6.05 -1.96
N CYS A 205 8.76 7.22 -2.55
CA CYS A 205 7.82 8.33 -2.46
C CYS A 205 7.39 8.76 -3.86
N GLY A 206 6.08 8.86 -4.11
CA GLY A 206 5.57 9.41 -5.36
C GLY A 206 5.77 10.91 -5.44
N ASP A 207 5.39 11.63 -4.39
CA ASP A 207 5.57 13.08 -4.25
C ASP A 207 5.52 13.48 -2.77
N SER A 208 6.07 14.65 -2.46
CA SER A 208 6.14 15.19 -1.11
C SER A 208 5.76 16.65 -1.10
N LYS A 209 4.70 17.01 -0.37
CA LYS A 209 4.26 18.42 -0.25
C LYS A 209 3.76 18.71 1.15
N SER A 210 3.91 19.96 1.56
CA SER A 210 3.22 20.46 2.74
C SER A 210 1.74 20.70 2.48
N MET A 211 0.94 20.88 3.53
CA MET A 211 -0.48 21.22 3.38
C MET A 211 -0.68 22.52 2.60
N LEU A 212 0.16 23.53 2.84
CA LEU A 212 0.16 24.77 2.03
C LEU A 212 0.56 24.50 0.57
N GLY A 213 1.50 23.59 0.34
CA GLY A 213 1.87 23.15 -1.00
C GLY A 213 0.72 22.44 -1.72
N ILE A 214 0.00 21.56 -1.03
CA ILE A 214 -1.17 20.85 -1.56
C ILE A 214 -2.30 21.84 -1.88
N ALA A 215 -2.56 22.82 -1.01
CA ALA A 215 -3.51 23.90 -1.26
C ALA A 215 -3.17 24.68 -2.54
N HIS A 216 -1.89 24.95 -2.76
CA HIS A 216 -1.43 25.61 -3.98
C HIS A 216 -1.67 24.75 -5.23
N GLU A 217 -1.42 23.44 -5.16
CA GLU A 217 -1.76 22.52 -6.26
C GLU A 217 -3.26 22.47 -6.56
N LEU A 218 -4.11 22.47 -5.52
CA LEU A 218 -5.57 22.53 -5.67
C LEU A 218 -6.00 23.82 -6.39
N GLU A 219 -5.41 24.97 -6.03
CA GLU A 219 -5.70 26.25 -6.69
C GLU A 219 -5.27 26.24 -8.16
N ILE A 220 -4.08 25.70 -8.47
CA ILE A 220 -3.59 25.59 -9.85
C ILE A 220 -4.51 24.70 -10.69
N VAL A 221 -4.84 23.51 -10.21
CA VAL A 221 -5.55 22.50 -11.01
C VAL A 221 -7.03 22.86 -11.19
N TYR A 222 -7.67 23.39 -10.13
CA TYR A 222 -9.12 23.61 -10.13
C TYR A 222 -9.52 25.08 -10.24
N GLY A 223 -8.56 26.01 -10.28
CA GLY A 223 -8.82 27.46 -10.37
C GLY A 223 -9.63 28.03 -9.21
N SER A 224 -9.76 27.28 -8.12
CA SER A 224 -10.62 27.60 -6.98
C SER A 224 -9.77 27.85 -5.75
N LYS A 225 -9.73 29.10 -5.30
CA LYS A 225 -9.06 29.46 -4.05
C LYS A 225 -9.90 28.96 -2.88
N LEU A 226 -9.39 27.94 -2.19
CA LEU A 226 -10.02 27.38 -1.00
C LEU A 226 -9.67 28.21 0.23
N THR A 227 -10.61 28.30 1.17
CA THR A 227 -10.33 28.84 2.51
C THR A 227 -9.49 27.82 3.28
N LEU A 228 -8.33 28.26 3.76
CA LEU A 228 -7.44 27.42 4.56
C LEU A 228 -7.80 27.57 6.05
N GLU A 229 -8.16 26.47 6.69
CA GLU A 229 -8.54 26.45 8.11
C GLU A 229 -7.62 25.54 8.91
N ASN A 230 -7.06 26.08 9.99
CA ASN A 230 -6.34 25.26 10.96
C ASN A 230 -7.34 24.55 11.87
N TYR A 231 -7.32 23.22 11.88
CA TYR A 231 -8.21 22.36 12.65
C TYR A 231 -8.10 22.57 14.17
N GLU A 232 -6.96 23.06 14.68
CA GLU A 232 -6.81 23.40 16.11
C GLU A 232 -7.82 24.48 16.57
N ALA A 233 -8.40 25.24 15.64
CA ALA A 233 -9.44 26.23 15.92
C ALA A 233 -10.88 25.65 15.96
N ILE A 234 -11.11 24.41 15.50
CA ILE A 234 -12.46 23.85 15.28
C ILE A 234 -12.71 22.46 15.91
N GLY A 235 -11.71 21.80 16.51
CA GLY A 235 -11.93 20.56 17.26
C GLY A 235 -10.65 19.81 17.72
N THR A 236 -10.82 18.74 18.48
CA THR A 236 -9.73 17.89 18.98
C THR A 236 -9.15 17.00 17.89
N ILE A 237 -7.87 17.19 17.57
CA ILE A 237 -7.05 16.25 16.79
C ILE A 237 -6.99 14.91 17.53
N THR A 238 -7.24 13.80 16.83
CA THR A 238 -7.01 12.47 17.42
C THR A 238 -5.49 12.23 17.55
N PRO A 239 -5.01 11.53 18.60
CA PRO A 239 -3.58 11.21 18.75
C PRO A 239 -2.96 10.56 17.51
N MET A 240 -3.75 9.82 16.72
CA MET A 240 -3.29 9.20 15.48
C MET A 240 -3.00 10.20 14.35
N GLN A 241 -3.83 11.25 14.21
CA GLN A 241 -3.63 12.29 13.19
C GLN A 241 -2.31 13.05 13.43
N ARG A 242 -2.05 13.43 14.69
CA ARG A 242 -0.79 14.08 15.12
C ARG A 242 0.45 13.20 14.91
N MET A 243 0.27 11.89 14.89
CA MET A 243 1.37 10.95 14.77
C MET A 243 1.70 10.62 13.31
N LEU A 244 0.70 10.56 12.42
CA LEU A 244 0.95 10.39 10.98
C LEU A 244 1.75 11.55 10.38
N GLU A 245 1.67 12.74 10.98
CA GLU A 245 2.52 13.90 10.64
C GLU A 245 4.00 13.69 10.97
N ASN A 246 4.31 12.79 11.91
CA ASN A 246 5.66 12.59 12.43
C ASN A 246 6.32 11.29 11.97
N ILE A 247 5.61 10.44 11.20
CA ILE A 247 6.13 9.18 10.69
C ILE A 247 6.20 9.26 9.17
N GLY A 248 7.33 9.75 8.68
CA GLY A 248 7.67 9.76 7.25
C GLY A 248 8.49 8.55 6.82
N LEU A 249 8.80 8.49 5.53
CA LEU A 249 9.86 7.69 4.92
C LEU A 249 11.24 8.25 5.26
N GLY A 250 11.36 9.56 5.44
CA GLY A 250 12.64 10.23 5.71
C GLY A 250 13.45 10.48 4.43
N SER A 251 14.66 11.02 4.59
CA SER A 251 15.43 11.56 3.46
C SER A 251 16.08 10.53 2.53
N GLU A 252 16.26 9.30 2.98
CA GLU A 252 16.87 8.23 2.19
C GLU A 252 15.81 7.42 1.46
N LEU A 253 15.55 7.78 0.19
CA LEU A 253 14.60 7.11 -0.69
C LEU A 253 15.30 6.23 -1.72
N ASP A 254 14.64 5.13 -2.07
CA ASP A 254 15.11 4.12 -3.02
C ASP A 254 14.59 4.34 -4.45
N ASN A 255 13.88 5.44 -4.73
CA ASN A 255 13.34 5.76 -6.06
C ASN A 255 14.37 5.54 -7.19
N GLY A 256 15.62 5.94 -6.97
CA GLY A 256 16.71 5.80 -7.94
C GLY A 256 17.13 4.36 -8.26
N LYS A 257 16.76 3.36 -7.44
CA LYS A 257 17.01 1.94 -7.72
C LYS A 257 16.15 1.42 -8.88
N TYR A 258 15.00 2.05 -9.12
CA TYR A 258 14.04 1.66 -10.16
C TYR A 258 13.64 2.89 -11.00
N PRO A 259 14.56 3.47 -11.79
CA PRO A 259 14.34 4.75 -12.48
C PRO A 259 13.24 4.70 -13.56
N ASP A 260 12.89 3.51 -14.05
CA ASP A 260 11.80 3.30 -15.01
C ASP A 260 10.40 3.30 -14.36
N VAL A 261 10.32 3.28 -13.03
CA VAL A 261 9.06 3.43 -12.32
C VAL A 261 8.70 4.91 -12.25
N LYS A 262 7.66 5.28 -12.99
CA LYS A 262 7.03 6.60 -12.90
C LYS A 262 5.86 6.54 -11.94
N SER A 263 6.02 7.13 -10.76
CA SER A 263 4.90 7.42 -9.88
C SER A 263 4.30 8.77 -10.27
N GLU A 264 2.98 8.89 -10.20
CA GLU A 264 2.31 10.18 -10.39
C GLU A 264 2.64 11.14 -9.24
N THR A 265 2.79 12.41 -9.58
CA THR A 265 2.90 13.52 -8.63
C THR A 265 1.53 13.85 -8.03
N ILE A 266 1.49 14.62 -6.94
CA ILE A 266 0.23 15.11 -6.37
C ILE A 266 -0.53 15.94 -7.42
N ARG A 267 0.16 16.73 -8.24
CA ARG A 267 -0.49 17.51 -9.31
C ARG A 267 -1.16 16.60 -10.34
N GLU A 268 -0.44 15.63 -10.88
CA GLU A 268 -0.98 14.68 -11.87
C GLU A 268 -2.17 13.89 -11.29
N PHE A 269 -2.09 13.53 -10.01
CA PHE A 269 -3.19 12.88 -9.29
C PHE A 269 -4.44 13.77 -9.24
N LEU A 270 -4.27 15.07 -8.97
CA LEU A 270 -5.37 16.05 -8.96
C LEU A 270 -5.92 16.28 -10.37
N GLU A 271 -5.08 16.43 -11.39
CA GLU A 271 -5.50 16.68 -12.78
C GLU A 271 -6.38 15.55 -13.36
N ALA A 272 -6.17 14.32 -12.90
CA ALA A 272 -6.95 13.16 -13.32
C ALA A 272 -8.34 13.05 -12.68
N ARG A 273 -8.70 13.94 -11.74
CA ARG A 273 -9.89 13.83 -10.89
C ARG A 273 -10.59 15.18 -10.71
N THR A 274 -11.89 15.18 -10.50
CA THR A 274 -12.59 16.36 -9.97
C THR A 274 -12.45 16.44 -8.46
N MET A 275 -12.61 17.63 -7.85
CA MET A 275 -12.61 17.78 -6.39
C MET A 275 -13.60 16.83 -5.69
N THR A 276 -14.79 16.63 -6.25
CA THR A 276 -15.79 15.71 -5.70
C THR A 276 -15.34 14.24 -5.78
N GLN A 277 -14.53 13.87 -6.77
CA GLN A 277 -13.97 12.52 -6.86
C GLN A 277 -12.86 12.26 -5.82
N LEU A 278 -12.13 13.29 -5.37
CA LEU A 278 -11.10 13.15 -4.34
C LEU A 278 -11.69 12.66 -3.00
N VAL A 279 -12.85 13.20 -2.63
CA VAL A 279 -13.49 12.93 -1.33
C VAL A 279 -14.50 11.78 -1.36
N LYS A 280 -14.79 11.22 -2.55
CA LYS A 280 -15.63 10.04 -2.69
C LYS A 280 -14.81 8.79 -2.36
N GLY A 281 -14.80 8.41 -1.09
CA GLY A 281 -14.15 7.19 -0.62
C GLY A 281 -14.81 5.91 -1.14
N ASP A 282 -14.03 4.84 -1.23
CA ASP A 282 -14.55 3.48 -1.23
C ASP A 282 -15.05 3.18 0.19
N ASN A 283 -16.36 3.00 0.35
CA ASN A 283 -16.99 2.74 1.65
C ASN A 283 -16.34 1.58 2.42
N ASN A 284 -15.71 0.62 1.72
CA ASN A 284 -15.00 -0.49 2.35
C ASN A 284 -13.68 -0.05 2.99
N VAL A 285 -12.92 0.84 2.34
CA VAL A 285 -11.66 1.37 2.88
C VAL A 285 -11.96 2.21 4.13
N GLN A 286 -13.01 3.04 4.08
CA GLN A 286 -13.41 3.82 5.25
C GLN A 286 -13.89 2.92 6.40
N ALA A 287 -14.66 1.87 6.13
CA ALA A 287 -15.09 0.91 7.15
C ALA A 287 -13.92 0.13 7.76
N GLN A 288 -12.92 -0.25 6.98
CA GLN A 288 -11.73 -0.94 7.47
C GLN A 288 -10.76 -0.01 8.21
N ILE A 289 -10.62 1.24 7.77
CA ILE A 289 -9.95 2.28 8.55
C ILE A 289 -10.69 2.41 9.88
N ASN A 290 -12.00 2.62 9.88
CA ASN A 290 -12.78 2.73 11.11
C ASN A 290 -12.66 1.48 12.03
N LEU A 291 -12.55 0.28 11.47
CA LEU A 291 -12.33 -0.96 12.24
C LEU A 291 -10.91 -1.06 12.81
N ALA A 292 -9.91 -0.56 12.08
CA ALA A 292 -8.54 -0.45 12.57
C ALA A 292 -8.39 0.69 13.59
N LEU A 293 -9.28 1.69 13.53
CA LEU A 293 -9.34 2.83 14.45
C LEU A 293 -10.18 2.56 15.73
N ALA A 294 -10.97 1.48 15.77
CA ALA A 294 -11.87 1.12 16.86
C ALA A 294 -11.25 0.10 17.84
#